data_AF-A0A962UUP5-F1
#
_entry.id   AF-A0A962UUP5-F1
#
_cell.length_a   1.000
_cell.length_b   1.000
_cell.length_c   1.000
_cell.angle_alpha   90.00
_cell.angle_beta   90.00
_cell.angle_gamma   90.00
#
_symmetry.space_group_name_H-M   'P 1'
#
loop_
_entity.id
_entity.type
_entity.pdbx_description
1 polymer ?
#
loop_
_entity_poly.entity_id
_entity_poly.type
_entity_poly.pdbx_seq_one_letter_code
_entity_poly.pdbx_strand_id
1 'polypeptide(L)'
;MSRAAVYRVAFQTILTKEILRFVRIWVQTVLPPAITMALYFVIFGKLIGAQIGDMEGYRYIDFIVPGLILMSVISNSYANVVSSFYSSKFQHNIEELLIAPLPNFIILAGYVAGGVARGVVVGITVTLVSLLFTDLEVHSYAITLLVFVLTSILFATAGFINAVYAN
;
A
#
# COMPACT_ATOMS: atom_id res chain seq x y z
N MET A 1 -11.20 -34.63 -3.34
CA MET A 1 -11.14 -33.24 -2.83
C MET A 1 -11.67 -32.30 -3.91
N SER A 2 -12.66 -31.45 -3.61
CA SER A 2 -13.24 -30.51 -4.58
C SER A 2 -12.16 -29.55 -5.10
N ARG A 3 -12.14 -29.28 -6.42
CA ARG A 3 -11.21 -28.31 -7.05
C ARG A 3 -11.25 -26.94 -6.34
N ALA A 4 -12.41 -26.54 -5.81
CA ALA A 4 -12.58 -25.30 -5.04
C ALA A 4 -11.80 -25.29 -3.71
N ALA A 5 -11.64 -26.44 -3.04
CA ALA A 5 -10.86 -26.53 -1.81
C ALA A 5 -9.35 -26.37 -2.09
N VAL A 6 -8.86 -26.97 -3.18
CA VAL A 6 -7.46 -26.82 -3.62
C VAL A 6 -7.15 -25.36 -3.99
N TYR A 7 -8.06 -24.71 -4.72
CA TYR A 7 -7.96 -23.30 -5.07
C TYR A 7 -7.93 -22.37 -3.86
N ARG A 8 -8.78 -22.63 -2.85
CA ARG A 8 -8.80 -21.84 -1.62
C ARG A 8 -7.53 -22.00 -0.79
N VAL A 9 -7.01 -23.23 -0.66
CA VAL A 9 -5.76 -23.49 0.06
C VAL A 9 -4.57 -22.85 -0.67
N ALA A 10 -4.49 -22.97 -2.00
CA ALA A 10 -3.43 -22.33 -2.77
C ALA A 10 -3.43 -20.80 -2.63
N PHE A 11 -4.61 -20.17 -2.71
CA PHE A 11 -4.76 -18.74 -2.46
C PHE A 11 -4.29 -18.33 -1.06
N GLN A 12 -4.74 -19.07 -0.03
CA GLN A 12 -4.36 -18.79 1.35
C GLN A 12 -2.86 -18.96 1.59
N THR A 13 -2.23 -19.95 0.96
CA THR A 13 -0.79 -20.20 1.08
C THR A 13 0.03 -19.07 0.43
N ILE A 14 -0.36 -18.61 -0.77
CA ILE A 14 0.28 -17.48 -1.45
C ILE A 14 0.12 -16.21 -0.60
N LEU A 15 -1.11 -15.93 -0.14
CA LEU A 15 -1.41 -14.78 0.70
C LEU A 15 -0.59 -14.79 1.99
N THR A 16 -0.52 -15.93 2.68
CA THR A 16 0.22 -16.07 3.94
C THR A 16 1.73 -15.92 3.72
N LYS A 17 2.27 -16.45 2.62
CA LYS A 17 3.68 -16.28 2.24
C LYS A 17 4.00 -14.81 1.96
N GLU A 18 3.15 -14.11 1.22
CA GLU A 18 3.25 -12.67 0.96
C GLU A 18 3.21 -11.87 2.27
N ILE A 19 2.24 -12.18 3.15
CA ILE A 19 2.08 -11.50 4.44
C ILE A 19 3.31 -11.67 5.31
N LEU A 20 3.77 -12.91 5.50
CA LEU A 20 4.96 -13.19 6.30
C LEU A 20 6.22 -12.53 5.73
N ARG A 21 6.35 -12.46 4.40
CA ARG A 21 7.47 -11.79 3.74
C ARG A 21 7.52 -10.31 4.10
N PHE A 22 6.42 -9.57 3.93
CA PHE A 22 6.44 -8.13 4.21
C PHE A 22 6.52 -7.82 5.72
N VAL A 23 5.86 -8.63 6.57
CA VAL A 23 5.91 -8.47 8.03
C VAL A 23 7.34 -8.63 8.55
N ARG A 24 8.14 -9.53 7.95
CA ARG A 24 9.55 -9.70 8.33
C ARG A 24 10.40 -8.46 8.00
N ILE A 25 10.02 -7.69 6.99
CA ILE A 25 10.75 -6.50 6.54
C ILE A 25 9.98 -5.21 6.94
N TRP A 26 9.28 -5.22 8.07
CA TRP A 26 8.47 -4.07 8.52
C TRP A 26 9.30 -2.78 8.65
N VAL A 27 10.56 -2.89 9.08
CA VAL A 27 11.46 -1.73 9.24
C VAL A 27 11.77 -1.06 7.91
N GLN A 28 11.88 -1.77 6.79
CA GLN A 28 12.17 -1.13 5.50
C GLN A 28 10.90 -0.72 4.76
N THR A 29 9.77 -1.32 5.14
CA THR A 29 8.51 -1.16 4.41
C THR A 29 7.59 -0.12 5.04
N VAL A 30 7.69 0.11 6.35
CA VAL A 30 6.83 1.05 7.10
C VAL A 30 7.63 2.24 7.63
N LEU A 31 8.87 2.03 8.08
CA LEU A 31 9.67 3.10 8.68
C LEU A 31 10.01 4.23 7.70
N PRO A 32 10.49 3.99 6.47
CA PRO A 32 10.86 5.08 5.57
C PRO A 32 9.66 5.97 5.20
N PRO A 33 8.50 5.42 4.81
CA PRO A 33 7.30 6.24 4.58
C PRO A 33 6.88 7.03 5.82
N ALA A 34 6.93 6.43 7.02
CA ALA A 34 6.56 7.11 8.26
C ALA A 34 7.49 8.30 8.57
N ILE A 35 8.81 8.10 8.42
CA ILE A 35 9.80 9.17 8.62
C ILE A 35 9.60 10.29 7.61
N THR A 36 9.49 9.96 6.32
CA THR A 36 9.29 10.97 5.26
C THR A 36 8.02 11.78 5.51
N MET A 37 6.95 11.13 5.93
CA MET A 37 5.69 11.81 6.27
C MET A 37 5.82 12.70 7.49
N ALA A 38 6.50 12.24 8.55
CA ALA A 38 6.77 13.07 9.73
C ALA A 38 7.63 14.29 9.37
N LEU A 39 8.67 14.12 8.54
CA LEU A 39 9.50 15.21 8.04
C LEU A 39 8.69 16.20 7.21
N TYR A 40 7.82 15.70 6.32
CA TYR A 40 6.93 16.56 5.55
C TYR A 40 5.97 17.37 6.44
N PHE A 41 5.42 16.77 7.51
CA PHE A 41 4.64 17.53 8.48
C PHE A 41 5.46 18.61 9.19
N VAL A 42 6.68 18.31 9.61
CA VAL A 42 7.55 19.30 10.26
C VAL A 42 7.91 20.45 9.32
N ILE A 43 8.29 20.13 8.07
CA ILE A 43 8.71 21.11 7.07
C ILE A 43 7.52 21.94 6.57
N PHE A 44 6.49 21.29 6.05
CA PHE A 44 5.36 22.01 5.45
C PHE A 44 4.40 22.56 6.49
N GLY A 45 4.25 21.88 7.63
CA GLY A 45 3.37 22.32 8.70
C GLY A 45 3.94 23.44 9.55
N LYS A 46 5.17 23.25 10.07
CA LYS A 46 5.74 24.18 11.06
C LYS A 46 6.62 25.27 10.44
N LEU A 47 7.42 24.93 9.42
CA LEU A 47 8.36 25.87 8.78
C LEU A 47 7.67 26.72 7.72
N ILE A 48 6.94 26.09 6.79
CA ILE A 48 6.28 26.80 5.69
C ILE A 48 4.91 27.35 6.10
N GLY A 49 4.12 26.60 6.89
CA GLY A 49 2.84 27.08 7.43
C GLY A 49 2.96 28.38 8.23
N ALA A 50 4.09 28.59 8.93
CA ALA A 50 4.38 29.84 9.65
C ALA A 50 4.68 31.03 8.73
N GLN A 51 5.10 30.79 7.48
CA GLN A 51 5.41 31.85 6.50
C GLN A 51 4.25 32.15 5.54
N ILE A 52 3.39 31.19 5.26
CA ILE A 52 2.26 31.35 4.31
C ILE A 52 1.04 32.01 4.98
N GLY A 53 0.84 31.82 6.30
CA GLY A 53 -0.37 32.27 6.99
C GLY A 53 -1.60 31.41 6.64
N ASP A 54 -2.78 31.81 7.11
CA ASP A 54 -4.03 31.10 6.83
C ASP A 54 -4.47 31.29 5.37
N MET A 55 -4.74 30.20 4.66
CA MET A 55 -5.43 30.24 3.37
C MET A 55 -6.92 30.12 3.64
N GLU A 56 -7.64 31.23 3.50
CA GLU A 56 -9.11 31.28 3.61
C GLU A 56 -9.69 30.74 4.94
N GLY A 57 -8.97 30.94 6.06
CA GLY A 57 -9.43 30.55 7.40
C GLY A 57 -9.16 29.10 7.80
N TYR A 58 -8.50 28.32 6.94
CA TYR A 58 -7.99 26.99 7.25
C TYR A 58 -6.46 26.97 7.25
N ARG A 59 -5.87 26.15 8.12
CA ARG A 59 -4.42 26.02 8.19
C ARG A 59 -3.94 25.32 6.91
N TYR A 60 -2.90 25.85 6.28
CA TYR A 60 -2.25 25.25 5.11
C TYR A 60 -1.97 23.73 5.27
N ILE A 61 -1.69 23.32 6.52
CA ILE A 61 -1.44 21.92 6.86
C ILE A 61 -2.64 21.02 6.52
N ASP A 62 -3.87 21.47 6.75
CA ASP A 62 -5.09 20.66 6.61
C ASP A 62 -5.38 20.31 5.14
N PHE A 63 -4.94 21.15 4.21
CA PHE A 63 -5.05 20.92 2.77
C PHE A 63 -4.00 19.96 2.22
N ILE A 64 -2.77 19.99 2.75
CA ILE A 64 -1.68 19.15 2.24
C ILE A 64 -1.67 17.76 2.88
N VAL A 65 -2.16 17.62 4.11
CA VAL A 65 -2.19 16.36 4.87
C VAL A 65 -2.79 15.22 4.04
N PRO A 66 -4.01 15.33 3.47
CA PRO A 66 -4.65 14.22 2.77
C PRO A 66 -3.90 13.82 1.50
N GLY A 67 -3.34 14.79 0.78
CA GLY A 67 -2.55 14.56 -0.43
C GLY A 67 -1.26 13.80 -0.14
N LEU A 68 -0.56 14.17 0.93
CA LEU A 68 0.65 13.47 1.36
C LEU A 68 0.34 12.03 1.80
N ILE A 69 -0.76 11.82 2.53
CA ILE A 69 -1.19 10.46 2.93
C ILE A 69 -1.45 9.60 1.71
N LEU A 70 -2.20 10.12 0.74
CA LEU A 70 -2.48 9.41 -0.51
C LEU A 70 -1.20 9.09 -1.29
N MET A 71 -0.26 10.04 -1.39
CA MET A 71 1.02 9.81 -2.07
C MET A 71 1.79 8.64 -1.45
N SER A 72 1.82 8.56 -0.11
CA SER A 72 2.47 7.47 0.61
C SER A 72 1.80 6.12 0.34
N VAL A 73 0.46 6.07 0.37
CA VAL A 73 -0.32 4.85 0.08
C VAL A 73 -0.11 4.37 -1.34
N ILE A 74 -0.14 5.30 -2.31
CA ILE A 74 0.08 5.03 -3.74
C ILE A 74 1.46 4.41 -3.95
N SER A 75 2.51 5.10 -3.48
CA SER A 75 3.90 4.68 -3.69
C SER A 75 4.18 3.31 -3.04
N ASN A 76 3.69 3.10 -1.81
CA ASN A 76 3.91 1.83 -1.11
C ASN A 76 3.16 0.66 -1.73
N SER A 77 1.90 0.85 -2.12
CA SER A 77 1.10 -0.21 -2.76
C SER A 77 1.69 -0.60 -4.11
N TYR A 78 2.07 0.40 -4.91
CA TYR A 78 2.69 0.20 -6.22
C TYR A 78 4.04 -0.51 -6.10
N ALA A 79 4.96 0.05 -5.30
CA ALA A 79 6.31 -0.50 -5.15
C ALA A 79 6.30 -1.92 -4.59
N ASN A 80 5.35 -2.25 -3.69
CA ASN A 80 5.22 -3.58 -3.16
C ASN A 80 4.82 -4.61 -4.21
N VAL A 81 3.79 -4.32 -5.02
CA VAL A 81 3.33 -5.28 -6.03
C VAL A 81 4.37 -5.45 -7.13
N VAL A 82 5.00 -4.35 -7.56
CA VAL A 82 6.09 -4.43 -8.54
C VAL A 82 7.23 -5.29 -8.01
N SER A 83 7.71 -5.00 -6.79
CA SER A 83 8.83 -5.74 -6.19
C SER A 83 8.48 -7.20 -5.95
N SER A 84 7.28 -7.51 -5.47
CA SER A 84 6.93 -8.90 -5.15
C SER A 84 6.72 -9.75 -6.41
N PHE A 85 6.07 -9.20 -7.43
CA PHE A 85 5.90 -9.90 -8.71
C PHE A 85 7.22 -10.02 -9.47
N TYR A 86 7.98 -8.94 -9.57
CA TYR A 86 9.30 -8.95 -10.23
C TYR A 86 10.28 -9.91 -9.52
N SER A 87 10.31 -9.92 -8.19
CA SER A 87 11.11 -10.87 -7.41
C SER A 87 10.69 -12.32 -7.67
N SER A 88 9.40 -12.58 -7.84
CA SER A 88 8.89 -13.92 -8.15
C SER A 88 9.22 -14.36 -9.57
N LYS A 89 9.25 -13.42 -10.53
CA LYS A 89 9.74 -13.62 -11.90
C LYS A 89 11.23 -13.93 -11.91
N PHE A 90 12.03 -13.15 -11.18
CA PHE A 90 13.48 -13.29 -11.10
C PHE A 90 13.93 -14.59 -10.41
N GLN A 91 13.16 -15.09 -9.45
CA GLN A 91 13.47 -16.34 -8.72
C GLN A 91 12.92 -17.60 -9.40
N HIS A 92 12.46 -17.52 -10.66
CA HIS A 92 11.79 -18.61 -11.40
C HIS A 92 10.59 -19.28 -10.68
N ASN A 93 10.11 -18.71 -9.56
CA ASN A 93 8.96 -19.21 -8.81
C ASN A 93 7.66 -19.10 -9.64
N ILE A 94 7.59 -18.14 -10.59
CA ILE A 94 6.45 -18.01 -11.50
C ILE A 94 6.34 -19.22 -12.44
N GLU A 95 7.46 -19.81 -12.86
CA GLU A 95 7.46 -20.98 -13.75
C GLU A 95 6.93 -22.22 -13.02
N GLU A 96 7.35 -22.44 -11.76
CA GLU A 96 6.79 -23.53 -10.92
C GLU A 96 5.29 -23.34 -10.64
N LEU A 97 4.85 -22.09 -10.44
CA LEU A 97 3.43 -21.73 -10.26
C LEU A 97 2.59 -21.93 -11.53
N LEU A 98 3.18 -21.71 -12.71
CA LEU A 98 2.53 -21.93 -14.02
C LEU A 98 2.46 -23.42 -14.39
N ILE A 99 3.37 -24.24 -13.88
CA ILE A 99 3.37 -25.71 -14.06
C ILE A 99 2.34 -26.37 -13.12
N ALA A 100 2.07 -25.76 -11.96
CA ALA A 100 0.97 -26.18 -11.10
C ALA A 100 -0.38 -25.90 -11.79
N PRO A 101 -1.40 -26.78 -11.67
CA PRO A 101 -2.72 -26.60 -12.28
C PRO A 101 -3.56 -25.53 -11.54
N LEU A 102 -3.04 -24.31 -11.48
CA LEU A 102 -3.64 -23.16 -10.82
C LEU A 102 -4.15 -22.16 -11.88
N PRO A 103 -5.43 -21.77 -11.83
CA PRO A 103 -5.95 -20.71 -12.68
C PRO A 103 -5.18 -19.40 -12.48
N ASN A 104 -4.78 -18.74 -13.58
CA ASN A 104 -4.03 -17.47 -13.55
C ASN A 104 -4.70 -16.38 -12.69
N PHE A 105 -6.03 -16.37 -12.62
CA PHE A 105 -6.79 -15.41 -11.80
C PHE A 105 -6.53 -15.58 -10.29
N ILE A 106 -6.25 -16.80 -9.80
CA ILE A 106 -5.96 -17.05 -8.38
C ILE A 106 -4.57 -16.51 -8.01
N ILE A 107 -3.61 -16.67 -8.93
CA ILE A 107 -2.25 -16.15 -8.76
C ILE A 107 -2.30 -14.62 -8.71
N LEU A 108 -3.01 -14.01 -9.68
CA LEU A 108 -3.20 -12.56 -9.74
C LEU A 108 -3.91 -12.04 -8.47
N ALA A 109 -5.01 -12.67 -8.06
CA ALA A 109 -5.72 -12.29 -6.84
C ALA A 109 -4.84 -12.42 -5.60
N GLY A 110 -3.97 -13.43 -5.50
CA GLY A 110 -3.07 -13.63 -4.37
C GLY A 110 -2.05 -12.50 -4.21
N TYR A 111 -1.38 -12.11 -5.29
CA TYR A 111 -0.42 -11.00 -5.28
C TYR A 111 -1.08 -9.63 -5.11
N VAL A 112 -2.25 -9.41 -5.73
CA VAL A 112 -3.00 -8.16 -5.52
C VAL A 112 -3.46 -8.06 -4.07
N ALA A 113 -3.97 -9.15 -3.48
CA ALA A 113 -4.42 -9.16 -2.09
C ALA A 113 -3.26 -8.93 -1.09
N GLY A 114 -2.07 -9.48 -1.33
CA GLY A 114 -0.89 -9.17 -0.51
C GLY A 114 -0.39 -7.73 -0.69
N GLY A 115 -0.47 -7.21 -1.93
CA GLY A 115 -0.32 -5.79 -2.27
C GLY A 115 -1.20 -4.85 -1.45
N VAL A 116 -2.49 -5.13 -1.46
CA VAL A 116 -3.53 -4.36 -0.74
C VAL A 116 -3.33 -4.48 0.77
N ALA A 117 -3.05 -5.67 1.29
CA ALA A 117 -2.82 -5.86 2.73
C ALA A 117 -1.69 -4.97 3.26
N ARG A 118 -0.56 -4.91 2.55
CA ARG A 118 0.56 -4.03 2.93
C ARG A 118 0.21 -2.55 2.72
N GLY A 119 -0.42 -2.20 1.59
CA GLY A 119 -0.87 -0.83 1.31
C GLY A 119 -1.78 -0.27 2.41
N VAL A 120 -2.69 -1.10 2.92
CA VAL A 120 -3.56 -0.77 4.06
C VAL A 120 -2.76 -0.62 5.35
N VAL A 121 -1.82 -1.53 5.66
CA VAL A 121 -0.98 -1.41 6.89
C VAL A 121 -0.16 -0.12 6.89
N VAL A 122 0.45 0.24 5.76
CA VAL A 122 1.20 1.49 5.64
C VAL A 122 0.25 2.69 5.69
N GLY A 123 -0.88 2.64 4.99
CA GLY A 123 -1.90 3.69 5.04
C GLY A 123 -2.40 3.97 6.46
N ILE A 124 -2.75 2.93 7.22
CA ILE A 124 -3.15 3.04 8.63
C ILE A 124 -2.03 3.66 9.46
N THR A 125 -0.78 3.21 9.29
CA THR A 125 0.37 3.75 10.04
C THR A 125 0.54 5.24 9.76
N VAL A 126 0.45 5.64 8.50
CA VAL A 126 0.58 7.03 8.09
C VAL A 126 -0.59 7.87 8.60
N THR A 127 -1.83 7.37 8.54
CA THR A 127 -3.01 8.05 9.13
C THR A 127 -2.86 8.26 10.64
N LEU A 128 -2.36 7.25 11.38
CA LEU A 128 -2.09 7.38 12.81
C LEU A 128 -1.04 8.46 13.11
N VAL A 129 0.02 8.53 12.29
CA VAL A 129 1.03 9.60 12.41
C VAL A 129 0.41 10.97 12.09
N SER A 130 -0.46 11.07 11.09
CA SER A 130 -1.14 12.33 10.74
C SER A 130 -2.04 12.85 11.85
N LEU A 131 -2.77 11.96 12.54
CA LEU A 131 -3.63 12.34 13.68
C LEU A 131 -2.82 12.93 14.87
N LEU A 132 -1.54 12.59 15.01
CA LEU A 132 -0.66 13.18 16.04
C LEU A 132 -0.21 14.61 15.71
N PHE A 133 -0.22 15.00 14.43
CA PHE A 133 0.26 16.31 13.96
C PHE A 133 -0.87 17.27 13.57
N THR A 134 -2.09 16.76 13.33
CA THR A 134 -3.23 17.56 12.85
C THR A 134 -4.55 16.98 13.36
N ASP A 135 -5.39 17.83 13.94
CA ASP A 135 -6.80 17.52 14.23
C ASP A 135 -7.59 17.45 12.93
N LEU A 136 -7.47 16.34 12.21
CA LEU A 136 -8.33 16.07 11.06
C LEU A 136 -9.76 15.87 11.59
N GLU A 137 -10.67 16.77 11.22
CA GLU A 137 -12.10 16.53 11.34
C GLU A 137 -12.52 15.46 10.31
N VAL A 138 -12.23 14.20 10.64
CA VAL A 138 -12.59 13.06 9.80
C VAL A 138 -14.12 12.89 9.86
N HIS A 139 -14.83 13.51 8.91
CA HIS A 139 -16.29 13.41 8.78
C HIS A 139 -16.77 11.95 8.62
N SER A 140 -15.97 11.07 8.00
CA SER A 140 -16.29 9.64 7.89
C SER A 140 -15.04 8.77 7.72
N TYR A 141 -14.65 8.09 8.80
CA TYR A 141 -13.57 7.10 8.80
C TYR A 141 -13.78 5.98 7.77
N ALA A 142 -15.04 5.63 7.49
CA ALA A 142 -15.39 4.58 6.54
C ALA A 142 -15.07 4.96 5.08
N ILE A 143 -15.34 6.23 4.70
CA ILE A 143 -15.04 6.71 3.33
C ILE A 143 -13.54 6.83 3.13
N THR A 144 -12.81 7.36 4.12
CA THR A 144 -11.35 7.45 4.06
C THR A 144 -10.71 6.07 3.90
N LEU A 145 -11.17 5.09 4.67
CA LEU A 145 -10.70 3.70 4.55
C LEU A 145 -11.02 3.11 3.18
N LEU A 146 -12.25 3.34 2.67
CA LEU A 146 -12.68 2.85 1.37
C LEU A 146 -11.85 3.46 0.23
N VAL A 147 -11.57 4.76 0.29
CA VAL A 147 -10.69 5.43 -0.68
C VAL A 147 -9.28 4.84 -0.60
N PHE A 148 -8.71 4.62 0.59
CA PHE A 148 -7.40 3.98 0.70
C PHE A 148 -7.36 2.58 0.13
N VAL A 149 -8.39 1.76 0.38
CA VAL A 149 -8.48 0.42 -0.16
C VAL A 149 -8.61 0.47 -1.69
N LEU A 150 -9.49 1.30 -2.24
CA LEU A 150 -9.67 1.43 -3.69
C LEU A 150 -8.42 1.95 -4.40
N THR A 151 -7.77 2.98 -3.86
CA THR A 151 -6.52 3.51 -4.39
C THR A 151 -5.41 2.46 -4.29
N SER A 152 -5.32 1.72 -3.18
CA SER A 152 -4.35 0.62 -3.05
C SER A 152 -4.61 -0.47 -4.08
N ILE A 153 -5.86 -0.88 -4.32
CA ILE A 153 -6.22 -1.88 -5.35
C ILE A 153 -5.85 -1.39 -6.75
N LEU A 154 -6.18 -0.14 -7.08
CA LEU A 154 -5.91 0.45 -8.39
C LEU A 154 -4.40 0.48 -8.67
N PHE A 155 -3.60 0.98 -7.73
CA PHE A 155 -2.15 1.05 -7.90
C PHE A 155 -1.43 -0.28 -7.73
N ALA A 156 -1.97 -1.20 -6.93
CA ALA A 156 -1.52 -2.59 -6.88
C ALA A 156 -1.67 -3.25 -8.26
N THR A 157 -2.84 -3.06 -8.90
CA THR A 157 -3.10 -3.62 -10.24
C THR A 157 -2.22 -2.96 -11.31
N ALA A 158 -2.03 -1.63 -11.24
CA ALA A 158 -1.12 -0.92 -12.13
C ALA A 158 0.35 -1.39 -11.96
N GLY A 159 0.78 -1.61 -10.72
CA GLY A 159 2.09 -2.18 -10.41
C GLY A 159 2.25 -3.59 -10.94
N PHE A 160 1.21 -4.42 -10.83
CA PHE A 160 1.19 -5.76 -11.39
C PHE A 160 1.37 -5.74 -12.92
N ILE A 161 0.61 -4.91 -13.63
CA ILE A 161 0.73 -4.76 -15.09
C ILE A 161 2.16 -4.35 -15.46
N ASN A 162 2.73 -3.38 -14.75
CA ASN A 162 4.10 -2.95 -15.02
C ASN A 162 5.12 -4.07 -14.78
N ALA A 163 4.96 -4.85 -13.71
CA ALA A 163 5.86 -5.94 -13.38
C ALA A 163 5.78 -7.11 -14.38
N VAL A 164 4.63 -7.31 -15.04
CA VAL A 164 4.48 -8.26 -16.15
C VAL A 164 5.26 -7.78 -17.37
N TYR A 165 5.17 -6.48 -17.71
CA TYR A 165 5.85 -5.89 -18.87
C TYR A 165 7.34 -5.62 -18.63
N ALA A 166 7.77 -5.46 -17.39
CA ALA A 166 9.18 -5.27 -17.04
C ALA A 166 9.97 -6.53 -17.41
N ASN A 167 10.77 -6.43 -18.47
CA ASN A 167 11.61 -7.49 -19.01
C ASN A 167 12.98 -7.49 -18.32
#